data_AF-A0A6N8WY90-F1
#
_entry.id   AF-A0A6N8WY90-F1
#
_cell.length_a   1.000
_cell.length_b   1.000
_cell.length_c   1.000
_cell.angle_alpha   90.00
_cell.angle_beta   90.00
_cell.angle_gamma   90.00
#
_symmetry.space_group_name_H-M   'P 1'
#
loop_
_entity.id
_entity.type
_entity.pdbx_description
1 polymer ?
#
loop_
_entity_poly.entity_id
_entity_poly.type
_entity_poly.pdbx_seq_one_letter_code
_entity_poly.pdbx_strand_id
1 'polypeptide(L)'
;MEAQLLHCPIRGPLQVPQRAKDGLRYTEEKRRIDAIRFLLHRDYPRTHFGVERTLLRFGHAGRNSFRVDFSVYRQPWAVIRKRPIEDRLRDTRLVAEIKRDNTDANQAIETQVKPALGFLPDLSALGVYWDDVEQRFFYRSLEGNRTELREAPITKIPRWSETVGSTQLTYRDLDDSRNLSAVFDNLEDSLHPYIADKSKRYSVLFQLGDYVRECRRFRR
;
A
#
# COMPACT_ATOMS: atom_id res chain seq x y z
N MET A 1 17.63 24.87 -5.85
CA MET A 1 16.75 24.30 -4.80
C MET A 1 17.50 23.15 -4.17
N GLU A 2 17.83 23.23 -2.87
CA GLU A 2 18.36 22.07 -2.15
C GLU A 2 17.34 20.93 -2.21
N ALA A 3 17.79 19.73 -2.55
CA ALA A 3 16.93 18.56 -2.54
C ALA A 3 16.47 18.30 -1.11
N GLN A 4 15.16 18.48 -0.84
CA GLN A 4 14.60 18.22 0.47
C GLN A 4 14.84 16.75 0.83
N LEU A 5 15.69 16.52 1.82
CA LEU A 5 16.06 15.20 2.29
C LEU A 5 14.86 14.52 2.93
N LEU A 6 14.65 13.25 2.59
CA LEU A 6 13.56 12.47 3.16
C LEU A 6 13.87 12.05 4.60
N HIS A 7 12.92 12.21 5.50
CA HIS A 7 12.99 11.63 6.84
C HIS A 7 12.02 10.46 6.98
N CYS A 8 12.58 9.26 7.12
CA CYS A 8 11.82 8.04 7.36
C CYS A 8 11.59 7.89 8.87
N PRO A 9 10.35 7.73 9.35
CA PRO A 9 10.07 7.64 10.78
C PRO A 9 10.77 6.44 11.42
N ILE A 10 11.09 5.36 10.70
CA ILE A 10 11.74 4.16 11.26
C ILE A 10 13.26 4.10 10.97
N ARG A 11 13.76 4.79 9.94
CA ARG A 11 15.19 4.79 9.55
C ARG A 11 15.94 6.09 9.85
N GLY A 12 15.24 7.18 10.17
CA GLY A 12 15.82 8.51 10.34
C GLY A 12 16.02 9.25 9.02
N PRO A 13 16.98 10.20 8.93
CA PRO A 13 17.24 10.97 7.72
C PRO A 13 17.85 10.09 6.61
N LEU A 14 17.39 10.29 5.38
CA LEU A 14 17.83 9.56 4.19
C LEU A 14 18.40 10.54 3.17
N GLN A 15 19.55 10.18 2.59
CA GLN A 15 20.22 10.92 1.51
C GLN A 15 19.55 10.66 0.15
N VAL A 16 18.21 10.68 0.12
CA VAL A 16 17.41 10.39 -1.08
C VAL A 16 16.48 11.58 -1.33
N PRO A 17 16.45 12.11 -2.57
CA PRO A 17 15.56 13.20 -2.91
C PRO A 17 14.09 12.76 -2.85
N GLN A 18 13.22 13.68 -2.44
CA GLN A 18 11.78 13.45 -2.41
C GLN A 18 11.16 13.25 -3.81
N ARG A 19 11.71 13.92 -4.82
CA ARG A 19 11.23 13.86 -6.21
C ARG A 19 12.25 13.19 -7.12
N ALA A 20 11.76 12.58 -8.20
CA ALA A 20 12.58 12.04 -9.27
C ALA A 20 13.37 13.16 -9.97
N LYS A 21 14.31 12.79 -10.86
CA LYS A 21 15.18 13.75 -11.58
C LYS A 21 14.39 14.77 -12.41
N ASP A 22 13.17 14.42 -12.83
CA ASP A 22 12.25 15.30 -13.56
C ASP A 22 11.57 16.37 -12.67
N GLY A 23 11.65 16.23 -11.34
CA GLY A 23 11.02 17.12 -10.37
C GLY A 23 9.50 17.06 -10.34
N LEU A 24 8.85 16.16 -11.10
CA LEU A 24 7.39 16.07 -11.22
C LEU A 24 6.80 14.94 -10.38
N ARG A 25 7.49 13.82 -10.28
CA ARG A 25 7.00 12.63 -9.58
C ARG A 25 7.72 12.40 -8.26
N TYR A 26 6.99 11.92 -7.25
CA TYR A 26 7.60 11.44 -6.02
C TYR A 26 8.37 10.13 -6.25
N THR A 27 9.46 9.95 -5.51
CA THR A 27 10.25 8.71 -5.54
C THR A 27 9.50 7.55 -4.89
N GLU A 28 9.88 6.31 -5.24
CA GLU A 28 9.38 5.10 -4.57
C GLU A 28 9.68 5.14 -3.06
N GLU A 29 10.85 5.68 -2.69
CA GLU A 29 11.24 5.89 -1.30
C GLU A 29 10.29 6.85 -0.56
N LYS A 30 9.84 7.94 -1.19
CA LYS A 30 8.81 8.83 -0.59
C LYS A 30 7.52 8.06 -0.34
N ARG A 31 7.09 7.21 -1.29
CA ARG A 31 5.86 6.41 -1.14
C ARG A 31 5.99 5.35 -0.06
N ARG A 32 7.15 4.71 0.04
CA ARG A 32 7.46 3.76 1.12
C ARG A 32 7.35 4.45 2.48
N ILE A 33 7.91 5.65 2.62
CA ILE A 33 7.79 6.46 3.83
C ILE A 33 6.33 6.80 4.13
N ASP A 34 5.54 7.15 3.12
CA ASP A 34 4.13 7.48 3.33
C ASP A 34 3.29 6.26 3.74
N ALA A 35 3.56 5.08 3.17
CA ALA A 35 2.95 3.82 3.59
C ALA A 35 3.31 3.49 5.05
N ILE A 36 4.59 3.66 5.44
CA ILE A 36 5.02 3.46 6.83
C ILE A 36 4.33 4.46 7.77
N ARG A 37 4.26 5.75 7.40
CA ARG A 37 3.55 6.77 8.19
C ARG A 37 2.08 6.39 8.37
N PHE A 38 1.41 5.97 7.30
CA PHE A 38 0.02 5.54 7.38
C PHE A 38 -0.17 4.40 8.40
N LEU A 39 0.68 3.36 8.34
CA LEU A 39 0.62 2.25 9.29
C LEU A 39 0.93 2.68 10.72
N LEU A 40 1.87 3.61 10.94
CA LEU A 40 2.13 4.16 12.27
C LEU A 40 0.91 4.90 12.85
N HIS A 41 0.13 5.61 12.02
CA HIS A 41 -1.15 6.22 12.44
C HIS A 41 -2.23 5.17 12.73
N ARG A 42 -2.05 3.93 12.30
CA ARG A 42 -2.90 2.76 12.63
C ARG A 42 -2.30 1.90 13.75
N ASP A 43 -1.48 2.52 14.59
CA ASP A 43 -0.89 1.94 15.80
C ASP A 43 0.12 0.81 15.55
N TYR A 44 0.62 0.62 14.32
CA TYR A 44 1.66 -0.38 14.03
C TYR A 44 2.98 0.05 14.71
N PRO A 45 3.61 -0.80 15.55
CA PRO A 45 4.76 -0.35 16.34
C PRO A 45 5.99 -0.06 15.49
N ARG A 46 6.61 1.11 15.69
CA ARG A 46 7.82 1.56 14.99
C ARG A 46 8.95 0.52 14.99
N THR A 47 9.16 -0.16 16.11
CA THR A 47 10.25 -1.12 16.29
C THR A 47 10.01 -2.47 15.59
N HIS A 48 8.83 -2.69 14.99
CA HIS A 48 8.43 -3.96 14.38
C HIS A 48 8.63 -4.00 12.86
N PHE A 49 9.06 -2.90 12.25
CA PHE A 49 9.29 -2.82 10.80
C PHE A 49 10.66 -3.36 10.39
N GLY A 50 10.69 -4.20 9.36
CA GLY A 50 11.90 -4.57 8.62
C GLY A 50 11.80 -4.13 7.16
N VAL A 51 12.75 -3.30 6.69
CA VAL A 51 12.75 -2.70 5.33
C VAL A 51 13.70 -3.44 4.38
N GLU A 52 13.32 -3.53 3.11
CA GLU A 52 14.06 -4.13 1.97
C GLU A 52 14.55 -5.55 2.25
N ARG A 53 13.60 -6.50 2.36
CA ARG A 53 13.88 -7.84 2.90
C ARG A 53 13.60 -8.94 1.91
N THR A 54 14.51 -9.90 1.89
CA THR A 54 14.23 -11.25 1.38
C THR A 54 13.22 -11.94 2.28
N LEU A 55 12.02 -12.16 1.76
CA LEU A 55 10.95 -12.93 2.37
C LEU A 55 11.24 -14.42 2.28
N LEU A 56 11.69 -14.90 1.12
CA LEU A 56 12.07 -16.30 0.90
C LEU A 56 13.31 -16.47 0.03
N ARG A 57 14.01 -17.59 0.20
CA ARG A 57 15.10 -18.05 -0.67
C ARG A 57 14.68 -19.35 -1.32
N PHE A 58 14.92 -19.47 -2.62
CA PHE A 58 14.64 -20.66 -3.42
C PHE A 58 15.93 -21.31 -3.91
N GLY A 59 15.94 -22.65 -3.97
CA GLY A 59 17.01 -23.49 -4.54
C GLY A 59 18.21 -23.78 -3.62
N HIS A 60 18.96 -24.83 -3.94
CA HIS A 60 20.25 -25.10 -3.31
C HIS A 60 21.23 -23.95 -3.64
N ALA A 61 21.81 -23.34 -2.61
CA ALA A 61 22.66 -22.13 -2.68
C ALA A 61 21.95 -20.77 -2.87
N GLY A 62 20.62 -20.68 -2.80
CA GLY A 62 19.92 -19.39 -2.63
C GLY A 62 20.02 -18.39 -3.79
N ARG A 63 20.19 -18.88 -5.04
CA ARG A 63 20.32 -18.04 -6.23
C ARG A 63 19.06 -17.22 -6.56
N ASN A 64 17.90 -17.66 -6.09
CA ASN A 64 16.64 -16.94 -6.26
C ASN A 64 16.09 -16.52 -4.90
N SER A 65 15.63 -15.26 -4.79
CA SER A 65 15.07 -14.74 -3.56
C SER A 65 13.80 -13.95 -3.84
N PHE A 66 12.74 -14.20 -3.08
CA PHE A 66 11.56 -13.36 -3.06
C PHE A 66 11.81 -12.17 -2.14
N ARG A 67 11.66 -10.94 -2.64
CA ARG A 67 11.90 -9.71 -1.87
C ARG A 67 10.63 -8.88 -1.81
N VAL A 68 10.48 -8.16 -0.71
CA VAL A 68 9.39 -7.20 -0.48
C VAL A 68 9.99 -5.90 0.02
N ASP A 69 9.31 -4.79 -0.23
CA ASP A 69 9.74 -3.46 0.18
C ASP A 69 9.86 -3.32 1.69
N PHE A 70 8.88 -3.81 2.44
CA PHE A 70 9.00 -3.95 3.88
C PHE A 70 8.03 -5.00 4.43
N SER A 71 8.27 -5.38 5.68
CA SER A 71 7.38 -6.24 6.46
C SER A 71 7.22 -5.70 7.87
N VAL A 72 6.08 -6.01 8.50
CA VAL A 72 5.85 -5.76 9.92
C VAL A 72 5.70 -7.11 10.63
N TYR A 73 6.38 -7.27 11.75
CA TYR A 73 6.42 -8.52 12.52
C TYR A 73 5.67 -8.38 13.83
N ARG A 74 5.17 -9.50 14.38
CA ARG A 74 4.52 -9.56 15.70
C ARG A 74 5.48 -9.24 16.84
N GLN A 75 6.79 -9.44 16.63
CA GLN A 75 7.84 -9.11 17.58
C GLN A 75 8.74 -7.97 17.05
N PRO A 76 9.46 -7.25 17.93
CA PRO A 76 10.40 -6.23 17.51
C PRO A 76 11.43 -6.75 16.49
N TRP A 77 11.69 -5.96 15.46
CA TRP A 77 12.62 -6.29 14.37
C TRP A 77 14.01 -6.65 14.89
N ALA A 78 14.47 -5.94 15.93
CA ALA A 78 15.77 -6.18 16.55
C ALA A 78 15.96 -7.62 17.06
N VAL A 79 14.86 -8.28 17.46
CA VAL A 79 14.81 -9.67 17.92
C VAL A 79 14.66 -10.60 16.73
N ILE A 80 13.63 -10.39 15.90
CA ILE A 80 13.25 -11.33 14.85
C ILE A 80 14.31 -11.46 13.75
N ARG A 81 15.07 -10.38 13.48
CA ARG A 81 16.09 -10.37 12.42
C ARG A 81 17.22 -11.38 12.63
N LYS A 82 17.41 -11.83 13.87
CA LYS A 82 18.44 -12.80 14.27
C LYS A 82 17.96 -14.25 14.15
N ARG A 83 16.66 -14.47 13.91
CA ARG A 83 16.07 -15.81 13.79
C ARG A 83 16.16 -16.34 12.34
N PRO A 84 16.03 -17.67 12.15
CA PRO A 84 15.88 -18.31 10.85
C PRO A 84 14.75 -17.72 9.98
N ILE A 85 14.75 -18.04 8.68
CA ILE A 85 13.76 -17.48 7.75
C ILE A 85 12.35 -17.96 8.06
N GLU A 86 12.22 -19.22 8.47
CA GLU A 86 10.97 -19.88 8.82
C GLU A 86 10.29 -19.19 10.01
N ASP A 87 11.05 -18.85 11.05
CA ASP A 87 10.55 -18.13 12.22
C ASP A 87 10.12 -16.71 11.86
N ARG A 88 10.88 -16.03 10.99
CA ARG A 88 10.52 -14.70 10.48
C ARG A 88 9.22 -14.74 9.71
N LEU A 89 8.99 -15.76 8.87
CA LEU A 89 7.75 -15.95 8.13
C LEU A 89 6.55 -16.18 9.06
N ARG A 90 6.71 -16.99 10.11
CA ARG A 90 5.67 -17.23 11.11
C ARG A 90 5.28 -15.98 11.90
N ASP A 91 6.26 -15.14 12.23
CA ASP A 91 6.01 -13.90 12.97
C ASP A 91 5.61 -12.72 12.05
N THR A 92 5.47 -12.92 10.74
CA THR A 92 5.08 -11.85 9.81
C THR A 92 3.60 -11.52 9.98
N ARG A 93 3.31 -10.27 10.34
CA ARG A 93 1.95 -9.73 10.42
C ARG A 93 1.52 -9.08 9.11
N LEU A 94 2.45 -8.42 8.42
CA LEU A 94 2.19 -7.66 7.21
C LEU A 94 3.39 -7.71 6.26
N VAL A 95 3.13 -7.85 4.96
CA VAL A 95 4.10 -7.63 3.88
C VAL A 95 3.59 -6.52 2.98
N ALA A 96 4.49 -5.66 2.48
CA ALA A 96 4.13 -4.55 1.62
C ALA A 96 4.99 -4.51 0.36
N GLU A 97 4.34 -4.19 -0.75
CA GLU A 97 4.95 -3.88 -2.04
C GLU A 97 4.57 -2.45 -2.43
N ILE A 98 5.57 -1.66 -2.82
CA ILE A 98 5.47 -0.22 -3.07
C ILE A 98 5.91 0.06 -4.50
N LYS A 99 5.09 0.80 -5.26
CA LYS A 99 5.42 1.21 -6.63
C LYS A 99 5.44 2.72 -6.78
N ARG A 100 6.38 3.19 -7.60
CA ARG A 100 6.55 4.61 -7.97
C ARG A 100 5.45 5.12 -8.91
N ASP A 101 4.68 4.28 -9.55
CA ASP A 101 3.51 4.67 -10.34
C ASP A 101 2.57 3.47 -10.47
N ASN A 102 1.34 3.71 -10.92
CA ASN A 102 0.30 2.67 -11.05
C ASN A 102 0.44 1.82 -12.32
N THR A 103 1.39 2.11 -13.22
CA THR A 103 1.51 1.49 -14.55
C THR A 103 1.42 -0.04 -14.52
N ASP A 104 2.10 -0.67 -13.56
CA ASP A 104 2.19 -2.13 -13.44
C ASP A 104 1.42 -2.66 -12.22
N ALA A 105 0.39 -1.95 -11.74
CA ALA A 105 -0.29 -2.26 -10.49
C ALA A 105 -0.83 -3.70 -10.44
N ASN A 106 -1.59 -4.09 -11.46
CA ASN A 106 -2.13 -5.46 -11.56
C ASN A 106 -1.03 -6.51 -11.58
N GLN A 107 0.04 -6.28 -12.36
CA GLN A 107 1.15 -7.20 -12.44
C GLN A 107 1.87 -7.33 -11.09
N ALA A 108 2.12 -6.23 -10.40
CA ALA A 108 2.74 -6.23 -9.08
C ALA A 108 1.88 -6.97 -8.04
N ILE A 109 0.56 -6.76 -8.06
CA ILE A 109 -0.37 -7.46 -7.17
C ILE A 109 -0.29 -8.97 -7.41
N GLU A 110 -0.45 -9.43 -8.66
CA GLU A 110 -0.49 -10.86 -9.00
C GLU A 110 0.86 -11.58 -8.82
N THR A 111 1.98 -10.88 -9.05
CA THR A 111 3.32 -11.51 -9.06
C THR A 111 4.12 -11.29 -7.79
N GLN A 112 3.77 -10.27 -6.99
CA GLN A 112 4.52 -9.90 -5.78
C GLN A 112 3.67 -10.02 -4.53
N VAL A 113 2.51 -9.34 -4.46
CA VAL A 113 1.70 -9.29 -3.23
C VAL A 113 1.00 -10.62 -2.95
N LYS A 114 0.27 -11.18 -3.92
CA LYS A 114 -0.44 -12.45 -3.71
C LYS A 114 0.52 -13.61 -3.45
N PRO A 115 1.64 -13.77 -4.19
CA PRO A 115 2.60 -14.83 -3.90
C PRO A 115 3.26 -14.65 -2.52
N ALA A 116 3.60 -13.42 -2.12
CA ALA A 116 4.13 -13.15 -0.78
C ALA A 116 3.19 -13.68 0.31
N LEU A 117 1.90 -13.36 0.22
CA LEU A 117 0.88 -13.87 1.15
C LEU A 117 0.74 -15.38 1.08
N GLY A 118 0.81 -15.97 -0.11
CA GLY A 118 0.75 -17.42 -0.31
C GLY A 118 1.87 -18.17 0.44
N PHE A 119 3.04 -17.55 0.61
CA PHE A 119 4.14 -18.15 1.36
C PHE A 119 4.05 -17.99 2.88
N LEU A 120 3.21 -17.07 3.39
CA LEU A 120 3.09 -16.85 4.82
C LEU A 120 2.24 -17.95 5.47
N PRO A 121 2.72 -18.60 6.54
CA PRO A 121 1.96 -19.65 7.22
C PRO A 121 0.77 -19.11 8.03
N ASP A 122 0.86 -17.88 8.52
CA ASP A 122 -0.21 -17.25 9.30
C ASP A 122 -1.30 -16.67 8.39
N LEU A 123 -2.47 -17.32 8.34
CA LEU A 123 -3.61 -16.89 7.52
C LEU A 123 -4.09 -15.46 7.84
N SER A 124 -3.85 -14.97 9.06
CA SER A 124 -4.22 -13.61 9.44
C SER A 124 -3.23 -12.54 8.95
N ALA A 125 -2.10 -12.93 8.36
CA ALA A 125 -1.15 -11.98 7.78
C ALA A 125 -1.77 -11.16 6.64
N LEU A 126 -1.33 -9.91 6.53
CA LEU A 126 -1.87 -8.93 5.58
C LEU A 126 -0.86 -8.66 4.46
N GLY A 127 -1.36 -8.47 3.25
CA GLY A 127 -0.60 -7.93 2.12
C GLY A 127 -0.97 -6.48 1.92
N VAL A 128 -0.02 -5.63 1.57
CA VAL A 128 -0.27 -4.22 1.21
C VAL A 128 0.34 -3.95 -0.15
N TYR A 129 -0.44 -3.27 -0.99
CA TYR A 129 0.01 -2.66 -2.23
C TYR A 129 -0.16 -1.14 -2.13
N TRP A 130 0.86 -0.39 -2.58
CA TRP A 130 0.85 1.07 -2.48
C TRP A 130 1.50 1.74 -3.69
N ASP A 131 0.75 2.58 -4.40
CA ASP A 131 1.27 3.54 -5.38
C ASP A 131 0.69 4.97 -5.19
N ASP A 132 0.60 5.79 -6.23
CA ASP A 132 0.14 7.20 -6.21
C ASP A 132 -1.35 7.34 -6.35
N VAL A 133 -1.97 6.32 -6.93
CA VAL A 133 -3.38 6.27 -7.25
C VAL A 133 -4.06 5.33 -6.29
N GLU A 134 -3.56 4.10 -6.19
CA GLU A 134 -4.19 3.02 -5.46
C GLU A 134 -3.38 2.59 -4.24
N GLN A 135 -4.11 2.42 -3.14
CA GLN A 135 -3.60 1.80 -1.93
C GLN A 135 -4.61 0.76 -1.45
N ARG A 136 -4.19 -0.50 -1.44
CA ARG A 136 -5.05 -1.66 -1.12
C ARG A 136 -4.37 -2.54 -0.09
N PHE A 137 -5.16 -3.26 0.68
CA PHE A 137 -4.66 -4.38 1.46
C PHE A 137 -5.40 -5.67 1.10
N PHE A 138 -4.73 -6.78 1.33
CA PHE A 138 -5.16 -8.12 0.99
C PHE A 138 -5.14 -8.98 2.25
N TYR A 139 -6.14 -9.85 2.38
CA TYR A 139 -6.28 -10.74 3.51
C TYR A 139 -6.87 -12.07 3.04
N ARG A 140 -6.57 -13.13 3.79
CA ARG A 140 -7.10 -14.46 3.52
C ARG A 140 -8.33 -14.70 4.39
N SER A 141 -9.41 -15.16 3.78
CA SER A 141 -10.65 -15.57 4.43
C SER A 141 -10.84 -17.08 4.27
N LEU A 142 -11.39 -17.72 5.29
CA LEU A 142 -11.79 -19.13 5.22
C LEU A 142 -13.27 -19.19 4.85
N GLU A 143 -13.55 -19.79 3.70
CA GLU A 143 -14.90 -20.06 3.23
C GLU A 143 -15.06 -21.58 3.09
N GLY A 144 -15.71 -22.17 4.10
CA GLY A 144 -15.73 -23.62 4.28
C GLY A 144 -14.31 -24.17 4.46
N ASN A 145 -13.88 -25.01 3.52
CA ASN A 145 -12.54 -25.63 3.53
C ASN A 145 -11.54 -24.96 2.57
N ARG A 146 -11.91 -23.83 1.95
CA ARG A 146 -11.04 -23.12 1.00
C ARG A 146 -10.60 -21.79 1.59
N THR A 147 -9.33 -21.49 1.38
CA THR A 147 -8.80 -20.16 1.66
C THR A 147 -8.98 -19.30 0.41
N GLU A 148 -9.71 -18.20 0.54
CA GLU A 148 -9.88 -17.20 -0.51
C GLU A 148 -9.10 -15.94 -0.17
N LEU A 149 -8.48 -15.35 -1.19
CA LEU A 149 -7.80 -14.06 -1.05
C LEU A 149 -8.80 -12.95 -1.38
N ARG A 150 -9.02 -12.06 -0.43
CA ARG A 150 -9.88 -10.88 -0.56
C ARG A 150 -9.04 -9.62 -0.52
N GLU A 151 -9.55 -8.56 -1.16
CA GLU A 151 -8.94 -7.23 -1.15
C GLU A 151 -9.89 -6.19 -0.55
N ALA A 152 -9.32 -5.12 -0.01
CA ALA A 152 -10.06 -3.98 0.49
C ALA A 152 -9.21 -2.69 0.41
N PRO A 153 -9.85 -1.50 0.41
CA PRO A 153 -9.12 -0.23 0.46
C PRO A 153 -8.23 -0.12 1.69
N ILE A 154 -7.05 0.49 1.57
CA ILE A 154 -6.10 0.62 2.68
C ILE A 154 -6.69 1.31 3.92
N THR A 155 -7.68 2.18 3.74
CA THR A 155 -8.41 2.88 4.82
C THR A 155 -9.15 1.93 5.76
N LYS A 156 -9.48 0.72 5.31
CA LYS A 156 -10.13 -0.31 6.13
C LYS A 156 -9.13 -1.27 6.79
N ILE A 157 -7.82 -1.10 6.59
CA ILE A 157 -6.83 -1.96 7.25
C ILE A 157 -7.03 -1.90 8.77
N PRO A 158 -7.04 -3.04 9.47
CA PRO A 158 -7.19 -3.04 10.92
C PRO A 158 -6.04 -2.31 11.60
N ARG A 159 -6.33 -1.71 12.76
CA ARG A 159 -5.28 -1.27 13.67
C ARG A 159 -4.43 -2.45 14.14
N TRP A 160 -3.28 -2.17 14.73
CA TRP A 160 -2.33 -3.19 15.17
C TRP A 160 -2.95 -4.34 15.99
N SER A 161 -3.80 -4.00 16.97
CA SER A 161 -4.47 -4.96 17.88
C SER A 161 -5.81 -5.48 17.36
N GLU A 162 -6.21 -5.11 16.15
CA GLU A 162 -7.53 -5.39 15.59
C GLU A 162 -7.49 -6.48 14.51
N THR A 163 -8.67 -7.02 14.20
CA THR A 163 -8.88 -8.02 13.15
C THR A 163 -9.55 -7.38 11.94
N VAL A 164 -9.40 -7.99 10.77
CA VAL A 164 -10.07 -7.51 9.56
C VAL A 164 -11.59 -7.46 9.79
N GLY A 165 -12.22 -6.35 9.40
CA GLY A 165 -13.66 -6.13 9.55
C GLY A 165 -14.08 -5.33 10.80
N SER A 166 -13.19 -5.10 11.77
CA SER A 166 -13.52 -4.28 12.96
C SER A 166 -13.36 -2.77 12.74
N THR A 167 -12.70 -2.34 11.67
CA THR A 167 -12.38 -0.92 11.43
C THR A 167 -13.63 -0.11 11.09
N GLN A 168 -14.00 0.83 11.95
CA GLN A 168 -15.02 1.85 11.66
C GLN A 168 -14.38 3.07 10.99
N LEU A 169 -14.91 3.48 9.84
CA LEU A 169 -14.43 4.67 9.12
C LEU A 169 -15.01 5.95 9.73
N THR A 170 -14.17 6.94 9.97
CA THR A 170 -14.53 8.27 10.49
C THR A 170 -14.11 9.37 9.53
N TYR A 171 -14.57 10.60 9.76
CA TYR A 171 -14.16 11.76 8.95
C TYR A 171 -12.63 11.98 8.94
N ARG A 172 -11.93 11.60 10.02
CA ARG A 172 -10.48 11.71 10.14
C ARG A 172 -9.70 10.73 9.25
N ASP A 173 -10.39 9.73 8.70
CA ASP A 173 -9.79 8.74 7.80
C ASP A 173 -9.77 9.19 6.32
N LEU A 174 -10.27 10.39 6.03
CA LEU A 174 -10.12 11.02 4.73
C LEU A 174 -8.69 11.52 4.57
N ASP A 175 -7.96 10.99 3.58
CA ASP A 175 -6.64 11.48 3.18
C ASP A 175 -6.80 12.49 2.03
N ASP A 176 -5.85 13.42 1.91
CA ASP A 176 -5.79 14.31 0.75
C ASP A 176 -5.42 13.48 -0.49
N SER A 177 -6.16 13.67 -1.59
CA SER A 177 -5.90 12.97 -2.85
C SER A 177 -4.48 13.26 -3.36
N ARG A 178 -3.65 12.23 -3.47
CA ARG A 178 -2.20 12.37 -3.71
C ARG A 178 -1.84 12.73 -5.15
N ASN A 179 -2.68 12.33 -6.11
CA ASN A 179 -2.51 12.65 -7.53
C ASN A 179 -3.86 12.82 -8.23
N LEU A 180 -4.47 14.00 -8.07
CA LEU A 180 -5.76 14.30 -8.69
C LEU A 180 -5.71 14.13 -10.21
N SER A 181 -4.64 14.58 -10.87
CA SER A 181 -4.49 14.44 -12.32
C SER A 181 -4.60 12.99 -12.75
N ALA A 182 -3.85 12.08 -12.13
CA ALA A 182 -3.94 10.64 -12.46
C ALA A 182 -5.33 10.04 -12.17
N VAL A 183 -6.00 10.49 -11.10
CA VAL A 183 -7.38 10.07 -10.81
C VAL A 183 -8.33 10.55 -11.91
N PHE A 184 -8.19 11.80 -12.36
CA PHE A 184 -8.99 12.35 -13.46
C PHE A 184 -8.69 11.66 -14.79
N ASP A 185 -7.42 11.37 -15.08
CA ASP A 185 -7.01 10.64 -16.28
C ASP A 185 -7.63 9.23 -16.29
N ASN A 186 -7.56 8.50 -15.17
CA ASN A 186 -8.19 7.19 -15.03
C ASN A 186 -9.72 7.23 -15.19
N LEU A 187 -10.37 8.28 -14.69
CA LEU A 187 -11.80 8.48 -14.88
C LEU A 187 -12.12 8.82 -16.34
N GLU A 188 -11.32 9.65 -17.01
CA GLU A 188 -11.47 9.94 -18.45
C GLU A 188 -11.34 8.64 -19.26
N ASP A 189 -10.29 7.86 -19.01
CA ASP A 189 -10.03 6.60 -19.69
C ASP A 189 -11.16 5.57 -19.46
N SER A 190 -11.69 5.51 -18.24
CA SER A 190 -12.84 4.65 -17.92
C SER A 190 -14.12 5.08 -18.64
N LEU A 191 -14.30 6.38 -18.89
CA LEU A 191 -15.43 6.92 -19.64
C LEU A 191 -15.23 6.85 -21.15
N HIS A 192 -13.99 6.70 -21.62
CA HIS A 192 -13.64 6.73 -23.05
C HIS A 192 -14.44 5.74 -23.91
N PRO A 193 -14.67 4.48 -23.50
CA PRO A 193 -15.46 3.52 -24.27
C PRO A 193 -16.95 3.90 -24.40
N TYR A 194 -17.46 4.70 -23.46
CA TYR A 194 -18.87 5.05 -23.37
C TYR A 194 -19.19 6.41 -23.97
N ILE A 195 -18.24 7.36 -23.91
CA ILE A 195 -18.38 8.72 -24.41
C ILE A 195 -17.13 9.04 -25.21
N ALA A 196 -17.19 8.88 -26.53
CA ALA A 196 -16.06 9.16 -27.42
C ALA A 196 -15.69 10.66 -27.45
N ASP A 197 -16.68 11.54 -27.30
CA ASP A 197 -16.48 12.99 -27.33
C ASP A 197 -15.82 13.49 -26.03
N LYS A 198 -14.63 14.09 -26.19
CA LYS A 198 -13.82 14.57 -25.06
C LYS A 198 -14.55 15.63 -24.24
N SER A 199 -15.16 16.63 -24.88
CA SER A 199 -15.87 17.72 -24.18
C SER A 199 -17.04 17.22 -23.33
N LYS A 200 -17.78 16.23 -23.83
CA LYS A 200 -18.85 15.57 -23.07
C LYS A 200 -18.30 14.77 -21.88
N ARG A 201 -17.16 14.08 -22.01
CA ARG A 201 -16.51 13.41 -20.87
C ARG A 201 -16.16 14.40 -19.76
N TYR A 202 -15.51 15.52 -20.11
CA TYR A 202 -15.17 16.54 -19.11
C TYR A 202 -16.41 17.15 -18.46
N SER A 203 -17.50 17.37 -19.21
CA SER A 203 -18.77 17.84 -18.64
C SER A 203 -19.30 16.90 -17.55
N VAL A 204 -19.28 15.58 -17.79
CA VAL A 204 -19.67 14.57 -16.79
C VAL A 204 -18.74 14.58 -15.58
N LEU A 205 -17.43 14.69 -15.80
CA LEU A 205 -16.44 14.78 -14.71
C LEU A 205 -16.66 16.04 -13.85
N PHE A 206 -17.01 17.18 -14.46
CA PHE A 206 -17.35 18.40 -13.74
C PHE A 206 -18.65 18.26 -12.93
N GLN A 207 -19.69 17.65 -13.52
CA GLN A 207 -20.95 17.38 -12.82
C GLN A 207 -20.76 16.48 -11.59
N LEU A 208 -19.90 15.46 -11.68
CA LEU A 208 -19.51 14.64 -10.53
C LEU A 208 -18.83 15.47 -9.44
N GLY A 209 -17.95 16.40 -9.82
CA GLY A 209 -17.30 17.33 -8.90
C GLY A 209 -18.27 18.25 -8.17
N ASP A 210 -19.26 18.80 -8.89
CA ASP A 210 -20.29 19.65 -8.32
C ASP A 210 -21.26 18.89 -7.41
N TYR A 211 -21.62 17.66 -7.76
CA TYR A 211 -22.45 16.79 -6.93
C TYR A 211 -21.79 16.51 -5.56
N VAL A 212 -20.49 16.24 -5.54
CA VAL A 212 -19.72 16.07 -4.28
C VAL A 212 -19.73 17.34 -3.44
N ARG A 213 -19.66 18.51 -4.09
CA ARG A 213 -19.68 19.81 -3.41
C ARG A 213 -21.06 20.11 -2.80
N GLU A 214 -22.13 19.70 -3.47
CA GLU A 214 -23.50 19.86 -3.00
C GLU A 214 -23.84 18.91 -1.84
N CYS A 215 -23.39 17.65 -1.90
CA CYS A 215 -23.51 16.70 -0.77
C CYS A 215 -22.79 17.18 0.51
N ARG A 216 -21.73 17.98 0.39
CA ARG A 216 -21.04 18.59 1.54
C ARG A 216 -21.80 19.77 2.14
N ARG A 217 -22.65 20.47 1.38
CA ARG A 217 -23.49 21.58 1.88
C ARG A 217 -24.68 21.10 2.70
N PHE A 218 -25.22 19.92 2.39
CA PHE A 218 -26.36 19.32 3.11
C PHE A 218 -25.98 18.59 4.42
N ARG A 219 -24.71 18.61 4.82
CA ARG A 219 -24.23 17.96 6.06
C ARG A 219 -23.55 18.93 7.05
N ARG A 220 -23.93 20.21 7.03
CA ARG A 220 -23.66 21.15 8.12
C ARG A 220 -24.87 21.27 9.03
#